data_AF-A0A2S9FJV7-F1
#
_entry.id   AF-A0A2S9FJV7-F1
#
_cell.length_a   1.000
_cell.length_b   1.000
_cell.length_c   1.000
_cell.angle_alpha   90.00
_cell.angle_beta   90.00
_cell.angle_gamma   90.00
#
_symmetry.space_group_name_H-M   'P 1'
#
loop_
_entity.id
_entity.type
_entity.pdbx_description
1 polymer ?
#
loop_
_entity_poly.entity_id
_entity_poly.type
_entity_poly.pdbx_seq_one_letter_code
_entity_poly.pdbx_strand_id
1 'polypeptide(L)'
;LIDDSGPLLDSQAETTDAIKTWARSLNGITAQVVQNDPQVRALLQRGPGFAQEVSGLLQQLKPTLPILLANLTTVGQTLLTYNPAIEQLLVLFPGIIAAQQSFGLPQNSPTGLPMGDFALTISDPNPCTVGFLPSTQWRAPEDETTIDTPDGLYCKLPQDSPMNVRGARNYPCIEHPGKRA
;
A
#
# COMPACT_ATOMS: atom_id res chain seq x y z
N LEU A 1 29.50 9.71 -83.17
CA LEU A 1 28.18 9.04 -83.18
C LEU A 1 28.29 7.52 -83.07
N ILE A 2 29.31 6.87 -83.66
CA ILE A 2 29.60 5.45 -83.39
C ILE A 2 30.35 5.27 -82.07
N ASP A 3 31.18 6.24 -81.66
CA ASP A 3 31.99 6.15 -80.43
C ASP A 3 31.20 6.32 -79.12
N ASP A 4 30.01 6.93 -79.16
CA ASP A 4 29.12 7.10 -78.00
C ASP A 4 28.13 5.94 -77.82
N SER A 5 28.07 5.01 -78.79
CA SER A 5 27.14 3.88 -78.75
C SER A 5 27.60 2.78 -77.80
N GLY A 6 28.92 2.58 -77.65
CA GLY A 6 29.52 1.64 -76.70
C GLY A 6 29.14 1.92 -75.24
N PRO A 7 29.45 3.12 -74.69
CA PRO A 7 29.13 3.46 -73.30
C PRO A 7 27.63 3.44 -72.97
N LEU A 8 26.77 3.80 -73.93
CA LEU A 8 25.32 3.78 -73.76
C LEU A 8 24.78 2.33 -73.76
N LEU A 9 25.27 1.48 -74.66
CA LEU A 9 24.93 0.06 -74.70
C LEU A 9 25.47 -0.69 -73.47
N ASP A 10 26.65 -0.33 -72.96
CA ASP A 10 27.22 -0.88 -71.72
C ASP A 10 26.42 -0.45 -70.49
N SER A 11 25.99 0.82 -70.39
CA SER A 11 25.12 1.29 -69.31
C SER A 11 23.72 0.63 -69.33
N GLN A 12 23.20 0.32 -70.53
CA GLN A 12 21.93 -0.41 -70.67
C GLN A 12 22.10 -1.90 -70.39
N ALA A 13 23.24 -2.50 -70.73
CA ALA A 13 23.59 -3.85 -70.32
C ALA A 13 23.74 -3.96 -68.79
N GLU A 14 24.37 -2.98 -68.14
CA GLU A 14 24.51 -2.92 -66.67
C GLU A 14 23.17 -2.71 -65.95
N THR A 15 22.25 -1.90 -66.50
CA THR A 15 20.97 -1.57 -65.83
C THR A 15 19.85 -2.56 -66.13
N THR A 16 19.97 -3.37 -67.19
CA THR A 16 18.95 -4.37 -67.56
C THR A 16 18.69 -5.39 -66.45
N ASP A 17 19.75 -5.86 -65.78
CA ASP A 17 19.61 -6.83 -64.69
C ASP A 17 19.00 -6.22 -63.43
N ALA A 18 19.28 -4.93 -63.17
CA ALA A 18 18.64 -4.17 -62.11
C ALA A 18 17.13 -3.99 -62.37
N ILE A 19 16.73 -3.66 -63.60
CA ILE A 19 15.32 -3.51 -63.99
C ILE A 19 14.59 -4.86 -63.90
N LYS A 20 15.19 -5.95 -64.37
CA LYS A 20 14.62 -7.31 -64.26
C LYS A 20 14.48 -7.75 -62.81
N THR A 21 15.43 -7.39 -61.96
CA THR A 21 15.38 -7.70 -60.53
C THR A 21 14.29 -6.87 -59.85
N TRP A 22 14.22 -5.56 -60.11
CA TRP A 22 13.17 -4.69 -59.61
C TRP A 22 11.77 -5.18 -60.02
N ALA A 23 11.57 -5.53 -61.29
CA ALA A 23 10.30 -6.06 -61.78
C ALA A 23 9.92 -7.40 -61.11
N ARG A 24 10.89 -8.31 -60.91
CA ARG A 24 10.66 -9.56 -60.17
C ARG A 24 10.34 -9.32 -58.70
N SER A 25 11.06 -8.42 -58.04
CA SER A 25 10.82 -8.05 -56.65
C SER A 25 9.46 -7.38 -56.49
N LEU A 26 9.10 -6.47 -57.38
CA LEU A 26 7.78 -5.82 -57.39
C LEU A 26 6.67 -6.85 -57.57
N ASN A 27 6.81 -7.75 -58.55
CA ASN A 27 5.87 -8.84 -58.80
C ASN A 27 5.77 -9.81 -57.61
N GLY A 28 6.88 -10.12 -56.96
CA GLY A 28 6.90 -10.94 -55.74
C GLY A 28 6.13 -10.28 -54.59
N ILE A 29 6.28 -8.97 -54.42
CA ILE A 29 5.56 -8.19 -53.42
C ILE A 29 4.07 -8.12 -53.75
N THR A 30 3.68 -7.77 -54.98
CA THR A 30 2.25 -7.71 -55.35
C THR A 30 1.59 -9.07 -55.34
N ALA A 31 2.28 -10.14 -55.74
CA ALA A 31 1.77 -11.50 -55.62
C ALA A 31 1.52 -11.87 -54.15
N GLN A 32 2.41 -11.48 -53.23
CA GLN A 32 2.16 -11.71 -51.80
C GLN A 32 1.05 -10.86 -51.22
N VAL A 33 0.88 -9.61 -51.67
CA VAL A 33 -0.25 -8.78 -51.24
C VAL A 33 -1.57 -9.37 -51.72
N VAL A 34 -1.66 -9.84 -52.96
CA VAL A 34 -2.85 -10.51 -53.49
C VAL A 34 -3.12 -11.83 -52.76
N GLN A 35 -2.07 -12.62 -52.50
CA GLN A 35 -2.19 -13.87 -51.76
C GLN A 35 -2.64 -13.65 -50.31
N ASN A 36 -2.29 -12.51 -49.71
CA ASN A 36 -2.68 -12.13 -48.36
C ASN A 36 -3.85 -11.12 -48.27
N ASP A 37 -4.52 -10.79 -49.39
CA ASP A 37 -5.64 -9.82 -49.41
C ASP A 37 -6.73 -10.16 -48.36
N PRO A 38 -7.13 -11.43 -48.15
CA PRO A 38 -8.11 -11.77 -47.12
C PRO A 38 -7.64 -11.39 -45.71
N GLN A 39 -6.37 -11.62 -45.37
CA GLN A 39 -5.81 -11.28 -44.06
C GLN A 39 -5.69 -9.76 -43.90
N VAL A 40 -5.23 -9.04 -44.93
CA VAL A 40 -5.12 -7.58 -44.91
C VAL A 40 -6.49 -6.94 -44.75
N ARG A 41 -7.49 -7.42 -45.49
CA ARG A 41 -8.88 -6.97 -45.40
C ARG A 41 -9.49 -7.29 -44.03
N ALA A 42 -9.22 -8.48 -43.49
CA ALA A 42 -9.67 -8.84 -42.16
C ALA A 42 -9.06 -7.92 -41.08
N LEU A 43 -7.79 -7.55 -41.20
CA LEU A 43 -7.12 -6.62 -40.28
C LEU A 43 -7.72 -5.21 -40.39
N LEU A 44 -7.95 -4.71 -41.60
CA LEU A 44 -8.55 -3.38 -41.81
C LEU A 44 -10.01 -3.32 -41.34
N GLN A 45 -10.76 -4.42 -41.48
CA GLN A 45 -12.16 -4.49 -41.05
C GLN A 45 -12.29 -4.67 -39.53
N ARG A 46 -11.44 -5.50 -38.90
CA ARG A 46 -11.56 -5.86 -37.48
C ARG A 46 -10.70 -5.00 -36.56
N GLY A 47 -9.60 -4.45 -37.07
CA GLY A 47 -8.64 -3.65 -36.31
C GLY A 47 -9.24 -2.41 -35.64
N PRO A 48 -10.01 -1.57 -36.37
CA PRO A 48 -10.63 -0.38 -35.78
C PRO A 48 -11.59 -0.69 -34.63
N GLY A 49 -12.43 -1.71 -34.79
CA GLY A 49 -13.37 -2.14 -33.75
C GLY A 49 -12.65 -2.65 -32.50
N PHE A 50 -11.62 -3.48 -32.67
CA PHE A 50 -10.77 -3.93 -31.55
C PHE A 50 -10.10 -2.75 -30.83
N ALA A 51 -9.52 -1.80 -31.57
CA ALA A 51 -8.88 -0.63 -31.00
C ALA A 51 -9.87 0.27 -30.26
N GLN A 52 -11.10 0.42 -30.76
CA GLN A 52 -12.17 1.17 -30.11
C GLN A 52 -12.65 0.49 -28.83
N GLU A 53 -12.80 -0.83 -28.82
CA GLU A 53 -13.15 -1.59 -27.60
C GLU A 53 -12.07 -1.43 -26.51
N VAL A 54 -10.79 -1.60 -26.88
CA VAL A 54 -9.66 -1.42 -25.95
C VAL A 54 -9.60 0.02 -25.45
N SER A 55 -9.76 1.01 -26.34
CA SER A 55 -9.78 2.42 -25.96
C SER A 55 -10.97 2.75 -25.07
N GLY A 56 -12.15 2.18 -25.33
CA GLY A 56 -13.35 2.34 -24.53
C GLY A 56 -13.17 1.77 -23.13
N LEU A 57 -12.65 0.54 -23.03
CA LEU A 57 -12.32 -0.10 -21.75
C LEU A 57 -11.31 0.74 -20.95
N LEU A 58 -10.23 1.20 -21.59
CA LEU A 58 -9.22 2.04 -20.94
C LEU A 58 -9.81 3.38 -20.48
N GLN A 59 -10.69 4.01 -21.26
CA GLN A 59 -11.39 5.23 -20.86
C GLN A 59 -12.33 5.00 -19.67
N GLN A 60 -12.99 3.85 -19.60
CA GLN A 60 -13.85 3.46 -18.47
C GLN A 60 -13.06 3.17 -17.19
N LEU A 61 -11.88 2.56 -17.30
CA LEU A 61 -11.00 2.24 -16.16
C LEU A 61 -10.20 3.45 -15.65
N LYS A 62 -9.85 4.38 -16.54
CA LYS A 62 -9.03 5.57 -16.23
C LYS A 62 -9.51 6.37 -14.99
N PRO A 63 -10.81 6.62 -14.75
CA PRO A 63 -11.25 7.34 -13.56
C PRO A 63 -11.23 6.52 -12.27
N THR A 64 -11.44 5.20 -12.34
CA THR A 64 -11.66 4.35 -11.14
C THR A 64 -10.42 3.61 -10.70
N LEU A 65 -9.61 3.11 -11.64
CA LEU A 65 -8.43 2.31 -11.35
C LEU A 65 -7.39 3.06 -10.50
N PRO A 66 -7.05 4.34 -10.76
CA PRO A 66 -6.09 5.06 -9.92
C PRO A 66 -6.58 5.26 -8.48
N ILE A 67 -7.88 5.53 -8.29
CA ILE A 67 -8.48 5.72 -6.97
C ILE A 67 -8.51 4.39 -6.20
N LEU A 68 -8.91 3.30 -6.86
CA LEU A 68 -8.90 1.97 -6.27
C LEU A 68 -7.49 1.57 -5.85
N LEU A 69 -6.50 1.76 -6.72
CA LEU A 69 -5.10 1.49 -6.42
C LEU A 69 -4.63 2.36 -5.27
N ALA A 70 -4.88 3.67 -5.27
CA ALA A 70 -4.49 4.55 -4.18
C ALA A 70 -5.08 4.08 -2.83
N ASN A 71 -6.38 3.78 -2.78
CA ASN A 71 -7.05 3.30 -1.57
C ASN A 71 -6.47 1.96 -1.09
N LEU A 72 -6.25 1.00 -1.99
CA LEU A 72 -5.65 -0.29 -1.66
C LEU A 72 -4.19 -0.16 -1.25
N THR A 73 -3.45 0.81 -1.78
CA THR A 73 -2.07 1.05 -1.42
C THR A 73 -1.98 1.56 0.01
N THR A 74 -2.82 2.51 0.41
CA THR A 74 -2.88 3.03 1.79
C THR A 74 -3.24 1.93 2.79
N VAL A 75 -4.28 1.15 2.50
CA VAL A 75 -4.70 0.03 3.37
C VAL A 75 -3.59 -1.03 3.43
N GLY A 76 -3.02 -1.40 2.28
CA GLY A 76 -1.95 -2.38 2.19
C GLY A 76 -0.70 -1.95 2.96
N GLN A 77 -0.25 -0.70 2.81
CA GLN A 77 0.86 -0.14 3.57
C GLN A 77 0.56 -0.14 5.07
N THR A 78 -0.65 0.23 5.48
CA THR A 78 -1.03 0.23 6.90
C THR A 78 -1.01 -1.18 7.48
N LEU A 79 -1.61 -2.15 6.77
CA LEU A 79 -1.62 -3.55 7.20
C LEU A 79 -0.22 -4.16 7.25
N LEU A 80 0.66 -3.82 6.31
CA LEU A 80 2.05 -4.27 6.30
C LEU A 80 2.85 -3.65 7.44
N THR A 81 2.74 -2.34 7.64
CA THR A 81 3.40 -1.62 8.73
C THR A 81 2.97 -2.18 10.08
N TYR A 82 1.66 -2.31 10.34
CA TYR A 82 1.11 -2.73 11.63
C TYR A 82 0.88 -4.25 11.75
N ASN A 83 1.41 -5.06 10.82
CA ASN A 83 1.26 -6.51 10.84
C ASN A 83 1.64 -7.16 12.18
N PRO A 84 2.77 -6.79 12.85
CA PRO A 84 3.13 -7.38 14.15
C PRO A 84 2.11 -7.08 15.25
N ALA A 85 1.49 -5.89 15.23
CA ALA A 85 0.46 -5.52 16.21
C ALA A 85 -0.84 -6.31 16.00
N ILE A 86 -1.19 -6.57 14.73
CA ILE A 86 -2.34 -7.40 14.37
C ILE A 86 -2.11 -8.85 14.80
N GLU A 87 -0.92 -9.40 14.56
CA GLU A 87 -0.56 -10.75 15.01
C GLU A 87 -0.67 -10.87 16.54
N GLN A 88 -0.09 -9.91 17.26
CA GLN A 88 -0.20 -9.87 18.71
C GLN A 88 -1.65 -9.83 19.19
N LEU A 89 -2.50 -9.01 18.55
CA LEU A 89 -3.92 -8.95 18.87
C LEU A 89 -4.58 -10.31 18.66
N LEU A 90 -4.37 -10.95 17.50
CA LEU A 90 -4.98 -12.23 17.16
C LEU A 90 -4.54 -13.37 18.09
N VAL A 91 -3.32 -13.31 18.63
CA VAL A 91 -2.80 -14.29 19.58
C VAL A 91 -3.32 -14.03 21.00
N LEU A 92 -3.27 -12.79 21.48
CA LEU A 92 -3.60 -12.46 22.87
C LEU A 92 -5.11 -12.34 23.12
N PHE A 93 -5.86 -11.80 22.16
CA PHE A 93 -7.26 -11.44 22.34
C PHE A 93 -8.15 -12.64 22.72
N PRO A 94 -8.09 -13.82 22.06
CA PRO A 94 -8.92 -14.95 22.44
C PRO A 94 -8.68 -15.42 23.88
N GLY A 95 -7.42 -15.44 24.32
CA GLY A 95 -7.06 -15.84 25.69
C GLY A 95 -7.57 -14.86 26.75
N ILE A 96 -7.48 -13.55 26.48
CA ILE A 96 -7.99 -12.50 27.37
C ILE A 96 -9.51 -12.62 27.52
N ILE A 97 -10.23 -12.79 26.41
CA ILE A 97 -11.69 -12.95 26.43
C ILE A 97 -12.08 -14.24 27.17
N ALA A 98 -11.38 -15.35 26.93
CA ALA A 98 -11.62 -16.60 27.65
C ALA A 98 -11.41 -16.45 29.16
N ALA A 99 -10.34 -15.76 29.57
CA ALA A 99 -10.09 -15.45 30.98
C ALA A 99 -11.24 -14.61 31.57
N GLN A 100 -11.68 -13.54 30.90
CA GLN A 100 -12.81 -12.73 31.36
C GLN A 100 -14.10 -13.54 31.49
N GLN A 101 -14.37 -14.43 30.53
CA GLN A 101 -15.53 -15.31 30.57
C GLN A 101 -15.48 -16.33 31.71
N SER A 102 -14.28 -16.75 32.15
CA SER A 102 -14.14 -17.74 33.21
C SER A 102 -14.67 -17.27 34.57
N PHE A 103 -14.56 -15.98 34.89
CA PHE A 103 -15.02 -15.41 36.16
C PHE A 103 -16.20 -14.44 36.03
N GLY A 104 -16.39 -13.83 34.85
CA GLY A 104 -17.45 -12.85 34.60
C GLY A 104 -18.80 -13.44 34.19
N LEU A 105 -18.83 -14.70 33.71
CA LEU A 105 -20.07 -15.35 33.28
C LEU A 105 -20.74 -16.13 34.43
N PRO A 106 -22.02 -15.85 34.74
CA PRO A 106 -22.76 -16.55 35.79
C PRO A 106 -22.78 -18.07 35.64
N GLN A 107 -22.88 -18.58 34.40
CA GLN A 107 -22.92 -20.02 34.13
C GLN A 107 -21.65 -20.78 34.50
N ASN A 108 -20.53 -20.08 34.68
CA ASN A 108 -19.24 -20.66 35.06
C ASN A 108 -19.02 -20.61 36.59
N SER A 109 -20.01 -20.13 37.35
CA SER A 109 -19.96 -20.03 38.80
C SER A 109 -20.91 -21.02 39.48
N PRO A 110 -20.48 -21.74 40.53
CA PRO A 110 -21.36 -22.65 41.29
C PRO A 110 -22.60 -21.97 41.90
N THR A 111 -22.53 -20.66 42.14
CA THR A 111 -23.62 -19.87 42.72
C THR A 111 -24.51 -19.22 41.66
N GLY A 112 -24.18 -19.34 40.37
CA GLY A 112 -24.90 -18.66 39.29
C GLY A 112 -24.73 -17.14 39.32
N LEU A 113 -23.70 -16.62 39.98
CA LEU A 113 -23.36 -15.20 40.08
C LEU A 113 -21.87 -14.98 39.80
N PRO A 114 -21.45 -13.86 39.18
CA PRO A 114 -20.04 -13.53 39.02
C PRO A 114 -19.35 -13.42 40.38
N MET A 115 -18.18 -14.04 40.50
CA MET A 115 -17.36 -13.97 41.70
C MET A 115 -16.35 -12.83 41.53
N GLY A 116 -16.40 -11.83 42.40
CA GLY A 116 -15.48 -10.71 42.40
C GLY A 116 -14.88 -10.51 43.79
N ASP A 117 -13.59 -10.22 43.84
CA ASP A 117 -12.91 -9.75 45.05
C ASP A 117 -12.73 -8.23 44.96
N PHE A 118 -12.98 -7.54 46.06
CA PHE A 118 -12.82 -6.10 46.16
C PHE A 118 -11.60 -5.79 47.02
N ALA A 119 -10.47 -5.57 46.36
CA ALA A 119 -9.26 -5.10 47.00
C ALA A 119 -9.13 -3.58 46.85
N LEU A 120 -9.02 -2.87 47.98
CA LEU A 120 -8.65 -1.45 47.98
C LEU A 120 -7.17 -1.34 47.66
N THR A 121 -6.84 -0.80 46.49
CA THR A 121 -5.47 -0.46 46.10
C THR A 121 -5.34 1.06 46.03
N ILE A 122 -4.45 1.64 46.83
CA ILE A 122 -4.17 3.08 46.82
C ILE A 122 -2.70 3.25 46.42
N SER A 123 -2.50 3.82 45.24
CA SER A 123 -1.17 4.16 44.72
C SER A 123 -0.18 2.97 44.70
N ASP A 124 -0.65 1.78 44.32
CA ASP A 124 0.22 0.61 44.11
C ASP A 124 0.11 0.08 42.66
N PRO A 125 1.12 0.31 41.80
CA PRO A 125 2.33 1.08 42.06
C PRO A 125 2.04 2.59 42.14
N ASN A 126 2.94 3.33 42.79
CA ASN A 126 2.83 4.80 42.86
C ASN A 126 2.84 5.42 41.45
N PRO A 127 2.08 6.51 41.22
CA PRO A 127 2.13 7.22 39.96
C PRO A 127 3.52 7.83 39.72
N CYS A 128 3.90 7.95 38.44
CA CYS A 128 5.14 8.64 38.08
C CYS A 128 5.00 10.15 38.33
N THR A 129 5.82 10.70 39.23
CA THR A 129 5.90 12.15 39.50
C THR A 129 7.09 12.81 38.80
N VAL A 130 8.04 12.04 38.27
CA VAL A 130 9.23 12.55 37.59
C VAL A 130 8.84 13.16 36.24
N GLY A 131 9.16 14.44 36.05
CA GLY A 131 8.81 15.19 34.84
C GLY A 131 7.49 15.95 34.93
N PHE A 132 6.77 15.83 36.07
CA PHE A 132 5.60 16.64 36.41
C PHE A 132 5.98 17.78 37.37
N LEU A 133 5.00 18.63 37.69
CA LEU A 133 5.17 19.74 38.62
C LEU A 133 5.51 19.23 40.04
N PRO A 134 6.41 19.91 40.77
CA PRO A 134 6.71 19.57 42.16
C PRO A 134 5.48 19.80 43.04
N SER A 135 5.41 19.10 44.17
CA SER A 135 4.28 19.17 45.10
C SER A 135 3.97 20.59 45.61
N THR A 136 4.96 21.47 45.65
CA THR A 136 4.81 22.89 46.03
C THR A 136 4.03 23.72 45.01
N GLN A 137 3.85 23.22 43.80
CA GLN A 137 3.08 23.85 42.71
C GLN A 137 1.75 23.13 42.48
N TRP A 138 1.41 22.13 43.29
CA TRP A 138 0.11 21.47 43.18
C TRP A 138 -0.97 22.38 43.72
N ARG A 139 -2.06 22.48 42.96
CA ARG A 139 -3.22 23.29 43.34
C ARG A 139 -4.08 22.54 44.33
N ALA A 140 -4.79 23.30 45.15
CA ALA A 140 -5.78 22.75 46.06
C ALA A 140 -6.92 22.12 45.23
N PRO A 141 -7.45 20.94 45.60
CA PRO A 141 -8.51 20.28 44.84
C PRO A 141 -9.78 21.12 44.62
N GLU A 142 -10.04 22.11 45.48
CA GLU A 142 -11.16 23.05 45.39
C GLU A 142 -10.94 24.24 44.44
N ASP A 143 -9.72 24.43 43.95
CA ASP A 143 -9.39 25.52 43.04
C ASP A 143 -9.71 25.11 41.60
N GLU A 144 -10.87 25.55 41.11
CA GLU A 144 -11.39 25.23 39.76
C GLU A 144 -11.01 26.26 38.68
N THR A 145 -10.13 27.23 39.00
CA THR A 145 -9.74 28.25 38.01
C THR A 145 -9.01 27.63 36.82
N THR A 146 -9.33 28.09 35.60
CA THR A 146 -8.69 27.60 34.37
C THR A 146 -7.28 28.17 34.25
N ILE A 147 -6.30 27.31 33.95
CA ILE A 147 -4.93 27.69 33.63
C ILE A 147 -4.45 26.92 32.41
N ASP A 148 -3.47 27.48 31.71
CA ASP A 148 -2.77 26.75 30.66
C ASP A 148 -1.94 25.61 31.29
N THR A 149 -1.94 24.46 30.63
CA THR A 149 -1.13 23.32 31.06
C THR A 149 0.33 23.59 30.68
N PRO A 150 1.28 23.56 31.64
CA PRO A 150 2.69 23.73 31.32
C PRO A 150 3.18 22.72 30.28
N ASP A 151 4.02 23.19 29.36
CA ASP A 151 4.60 22.33 28.33
C ASP A 151 5.53 21.26 28.92
N GLY A 152 5.65 20.13 28.21
CA GLY A 152 6.65 19.11 28.52
C GLY A 152 6.38 18.31 29.80
N LEU A 153 5.12 18.30 30.28
CA LEU A 153 4.65 17.44 31.37
C LEU A 153 4.39 16.03 30.85
N TYR A 154 5.31 15.12 31.14
CA TYR A 154 5.18 13.69 30.89
C TYR A 154 6.09 12.94 31.85
N CYS A 155 5.82 11.65 32.04
CA CYS A 155 6.69 10.81 32.87
C CYS A 155 8.08 10.67 32.23
N LYS A 156 9.11 11.19 32.90
CA LYS A 156 10.52 11.20 32.44
C LYS A 156 11.40 10.11 33.04
N LEU A 157 10.82 9.14 33.77
CA LEU A 157 11.57 7.99 34.30
C LEU A 157 12.28 7.20 33.19
N PRO A 158 13.32 6.41 33.46
CA PRO A 158 13.88 5.49 32.47
C PRO A 158 12.84 4.51 31.89
N GLN A 159 13.05 3.99 30.67
CA GLN A 159 12.12 3.06 30.00
C GLN A 159 12.01 1.71 30.73
N ASP A 160 13.10 1.28 31.36
CA ASP A 160 13.22 0.07 32.17
C ASP A 160 12.74 0.28 33.61
N SER A 161 12.15 1.44 33.92
CA SER A 161 11.58 1.72 35.23
C SER A 161 10.46 0.73 35.56
N PRO A 162 10.52 0.06 36.73
CA PRO A 162 9.43 -0.77 37.21
C PRO A 162 8.20 0.07 37.60
N MET A 163 8.39 1.38 37.83
CA MET A 163 7.32 2.33 38.11
C MET A 163 6.66 2.80 36.82
N ASN A 164 5.35 2.67 36.77
CA ASN A 164 4.48 3.18 35.70
C ASN A 164 4.77 2.60 34.30
N VAL A 165 4.87 1.26 34.22
CA VAL A 165 4.92 0.50 32.96
C VAL A 165 3.67 0.69 32.07
N ARG A 166 2.61 1.32 32.61
CA ARG A 166 1.35 1.56 31.92
C ARG A 166 1.36 2.97 31.34
N GLY A 167 1.58 3.07 30.04
CA GLY A 167 1.53 4.33 29.32
C GLY A 167 2.02 4.17 27.89
N ALA A 168 1.49 4.98 26.98
CA ALA A 168 1.81 4.91 25.56
C ALA A 168 3.31 5.09 25.27
N ARG A 169 4.05 5.74 26.17
CA ARG A 169 5.50 5.99 26.06
C ARG A 169 6.35 4.75 25.81
N ASN A 170 5.92 3.59 26.32
CA ASN A 170 6.66 2.34 26.09
C ASN A 170 6.19 1.60 24.84
N TYR A 171 5.21 2.11 24.10
CA TYR A 171 4.78 1.48 22.86
C TYR A 171 5.84 1.69 21.77
N PRO A 172 6.24 0.63 21.06
CA PRO A 172 7.12 0.76 19.91
C PRO A 172 6.46 1.65 18.85
N CYS A 173 7.21 2.64 18.37
CA CYS A 173 6.83 3.39 17.19
C CYS A 173 7.10 2.49 15.98
N ILE A 174 6.07 1.80 15.49
CA ILE A 174 6.21 0.77 14.46
C ILE A 174 6.86 1.31 13.17
N GLU A 175 6.57 2.56 12.80
CA GLU A 175 7.17 3.24 11.65
C GLU A 175 8.63 3.70 11.87
N HIS A 176 9.11 3.67 13.11
CA HIS A 176 10.43 4.13 13.50
C HIS A 176 11.15 3.10 14.39
N PRO A 177 11.82 2.10 13.77
CA PRO A 177 12.52 1.05 14.51
C PRO A 177 13.48 1.61 15.57
N GLY A 178 13.39 1.09 16.80
CA GLY A 178 14.18 1.54 17.93
C GLY A 178 13.63 2.77 18.66
N LYS A 179 12.58 3.41 18.16
CA LYS A 179 11.86 4.46 18.88
C LYS A 179 10.61 3.91 19.57
N ARG A 180 10.25 4.55 20.67
CA ARG A 180 9.01 4.36 21.42
C ARG A 180 8.36 5.72 21.63
N ALA A 181 7.06 5.75 21.91
CA ALA A 181 6.28 6.99 21.98
C ALA A 181 6.71 7.93 23.12
#